data_AF-A0A5J5QBD7-F1
#
_entry.id   AF-A0A5J5QBD7-F1
#
_cell.length_a   1.000
_cell.length_b   1.000
_cell.length_c   1.000
_cell.angle_alpha   90.00
_cell.angle_beta   90.00
_cell.angle_gamma   90.00
#
_symmetry.space_group_name_H-M   'P 1'
#
loop_
_entity.id
_entity.type
_entity.pdbx_description
1 polymer ?
#
loop_
_entity_poly.entity_id
_entity_poly.type
_entity_poly.pdbx_seq_one_letter_code
_entity_poly.pdbx_strand_id
1 'polypeptide(L)'
;MARLPHEVTSDILCRLSVKDLLRFRSVSKPWCRTIDDPYFIKLHLSHSLKTITNHSLILSHWEGHFFSVDYDLFETTQRLNHPFGEQRKTLQILGSCNGLLALVDDKDGIFLWNPSTRKSQVLPFNEIGFSFPSSTYYGFGYDPISDDYKLVRMVQSHGNNDEYFHSEAKVYSLRSNCWRRIKDVCFYHKFSREFGFLANNALHWMVFKTPQSRNQELVGFDLGSEEFRFLELPDGCLDKILRFHIKAMGGDICLTSTYRETNNFVVDVWIMKEYGVKQSWFKLISWKEPYFMPCSIVALPVAFSKDGDEVLFFIGYKWFNWGRRIDSFVWYDLGSQVVEDAVIRGIPTSFDVNLYVDSLVPLNSNAQQ
;
A
#
# COMPACT_ATOMS: atom_id res chain seq x y z
N MET A 1 41.04 -16.88 -16.29
CA MET A 1 39.76 -16.18 -16.52
C MET A 1 39.96 -14.72 -16.15
N ALA A 2 39.67 -13.80 -17.06
CA ALA A 2 39.69 -12.37 -16.75
C ALA A 2 38.72 -12.09 -15.59
N ARG A 3 39.19 -11.45 -14.53
CA ARG A 3 38.34 -11.03 -13.42
C ARG A 3 37.75 -9.67 -13.78
N LEU A 4 36.43 -9.62 -13.95
CA LEU A 4 35.73 -8.34 -14.02
C LEU A 4 35.95 -7.57 -12.70
N PRO A 5 36.14 -6.24 -12.73
CA PRO A 5 36.19 -5.43 -11.53
C PRO A 5 34.92 -5.61 -10.67
N HIS A 6 35.06 -5.45 -9.34
CA HIS A 6 33.94 -5.58 -8.41
C HIS A 6 32.80 -4.60 -8.73
N GLU A 7 33.14 -3.37 -9.12
CA GLU A 7 32.18 -2.33 -9.48
C GLU A 7 31.34 -2.73 -10.69
N VAL A 8 31.98 -3.23 -11.76
CA VAL A 8 31.30 -3.72 -12.96
C VAL A 8 30.39 -4.91 -12.63
N THR A 9 30.87 -5.82 -11.77
CA THR A 9 30.06 -6.96 -11.33
C THR A 9 28.84 -6.49 -10.53
N SER A 10 29.01 -5.52 -9.64
CA SER A 10 27.93 -4.95 -8.82
C SER A 10 26.90 -4.23 -9.69
N ASP A 11 27.34 -3.46 -10.69
CA ASP A 11 26.44 -2.80 -11.65
C ASP A 11 25.63 -3.82 -12.48
N ILE A 12 26.28 -4.90 -12.95
CA ILE A 12 25.57 -5.98 -13.65
C ILE A 12 24.53 -6.63 -12.74
N LEU A 13 24.91 -7.01 -11.52
CA LEU A 13 23.99 -7.62 -10.56
C LEU A 13 22.85 -6.67 -10.18
N CYS A 14 23.11 -5.37 -10.05
CA CYS A 14 22.11 -4.36 -9.67
C CYS A 14 20.94 -4.26 -10.68
N ARG A 15 21.13 -4.70 -11.92
CA ARG A 15 20.11 -4.65 -12.99
C ARG A 15 19.30 -5.95 -13.10
N LEU A 16 19.64 -6.97 -12.33
CA LEU A 16 18.97 -8.27 -12.37
C LEU A 16 17.70 -8.29 -11.52
N SER A 17 16.83 -9.27 -11.83
CA SER A 17 15.67 -9.54 -11.00
C SER A 17 16.07 -10.05 -9.62
N VAL A 18 15.26 -9.78 -8.60
CA VAL A 18 15.50 -10.35 -7.25
C VAL A 18 15.55 -11.87 -7.27
N LYS A 19 14.71 -12.50 -8.10
CA LYS A 19 14.68 -13.95 -8.30
C LYS A 19 16.03 -14.49 -8.81
N ASP A 20 16.63 -13.82 -9.79
CA ASP A 20 17.92 -14.22 -10.33
C ASP A 20 19.05 -13.95 -9.34
N LEU A 21 19.01 -12.82 -8.62
CA LEU A 21 19.97 -12.53 -7.55
C LEU A 21 19.96 -13.61 -6.47
N LEU A 22 18.78 -14.04 -6.01
CA LEU A 22 18.65 -15.12 -5.03
C LEU A 22 19.25 -16.44 -5.54
N ARG A 23 19.11 -16.75 -6.84
CA ARG A 23 19.78 -17.92 -7.46
C ARG A 23 21.29 -17.73 -7.54
N PHE A 24 21.73 -16.53 -7.89
CA PHE A 24 23.13 -16.16 -8.13
C PHE A 24 23.98 -16.13 -6.87
N ARG A 25 23.37 -16.07 -5.68
CA ARG A 25 24.05 -16.35 -4.40
C ARG A 25 24.78 -17.71 -4.40
N SER A 26 24.29 -18.70 -5.14
CA SER A 26 24.91 -20.03 -5.22
C SER A 26 26.08 -20.14 -6.21
N VAL A 27 26.30 -19.12 -7.06
CA VAL A 27 27.31 -19.16 -8.12
C VAL A 27 28.72 -19.04 -7.56
N SER A 28 28.95 -18.11 -6.62
CA SER A 28 30.26 -17.91 -5.99
C SER A 28 30.17 -17.20 -4.63
N LYS A 29 31.18 -17.40 -3.77
CA LYS A 29 31.29 -16.68 -2.48
C LYS A 29 31.34 -15.15 -2.64
N PRO A 30 32.10 -14.58 -3.60
CA PRO A 30 32.06 -13.13 -3.83
C PRO A 30 30.68 -12.61 -4.20
N TRP A 31 29.96 -13.28 -5.11
CA TRP A 31 28.61 -12.86 -5.51
C TRP A 31 27.63 -12.94 -4.36
N CYS A 32 27.67 -14.02 -3.57
CA CYS A 32 26.86 -14.14 -2.36
C CYS A 32 27.10 -12.97 -1.39
N ARG A 33 28.38 -12.62 -1.13
CA ARG A 33 28.73 -11.49 -0.26
C ARG A 33 28.26 -10.15 -0.81
N THR A 34 28.39 -9.90 -2.10
CA THR A 34 27.90 -8.67 -2.74
C THR A 34 26.38 -8.59 -2.66
N ILE A 35 25.66 -9.68 -2.90
CA ILE A 35 24.19 -9.70 -2.88
C ILE A 35 23.63 -9.53 -1.46
N ASP A 36 24.31 -10.09 -0.46
CA ASP A 36 23.92 -9.99 0.95
C ASP A 36 24.41 -8.68 1.61
N ASP A 37 25.17 -7.85 0.90
CA ASP A 37 25.71 -6.59 1.41
C ASP A 37 24.58 -5.53 1.57
N PRO A 38 24.43 -4.89 2.75
CA PRO A 38 23.37 -3.91 2.98
C PRO A 38 23.40 -2.72 2.01
N TYR A 39 24.59 -2.28 1.56
CA TYR A 39 24.70 -1.19 0.61
C TYR A 39 24.21 -1.64 -0.78
N PHE A 40 24.59 -2.84 -1.24
CA PHE A 40 24.05 -3.40 -2.47
C PHE A 40 22.52 -3.57 -2.43
N ILE A 41 21.96 -4.04 -1.30
CA ILE A 41 20.51 -4.21 -1.15
C ILE A 41 19.79 -2.85 -1.30
N LYS A 42 20.28 -1.79 -0.64
CA LYS A 42 19.72 -0.43 -0.78
C LYS A 42 19.90 0.11 -2.19
N LEU A 43 21.05 -0.12 -2.82
CA LEU A 43 21.34 0.29 -4.19
C LEU A 43 20.38 -0.38 -5.18
N HIS A 44 20.22 -1.70 -5.09
CA HIS A 44 19.32 -2.49 -5.94
C HIS A 44 17.85 -2.07 -5.77
N LEU A 45 17.41 -1.85 -4.53
CA LEU A 45 16.07 -1.36 -4.26
C LEU A 45 15.86 0.05 -4.82
N SER A 46 16.81 0.97 -4.59
CA SER A 46 16.73 2.33 -5.13
C SER A 46 16.71 2.33 -6.66
N HIS A 47 17.50 1.48 -7.30
CA HIS A 47 17.48 1.28 -8.74
C HIS A 47 16.12 0.75 -9.20
N SER A 48 15.56 -0.25 -8.53
CA SER A 48 14.25 -0.84 -8.85
C SER A 48 13.12 0.19 -8.76
N LEU A 49 13.08 0.99 -7.70
CA LEU A 49 12.13 2.10 -7.52
C LEU A 49 12.27 3.17 -8.60
N LYS A 50 13.51 3.55 -8.96
CA LYS A 50 13.77 4.60 -9.96
C LYS A 50 13.43 4.18 -11.39
N THR A 51 13.65 2.91 -11.71
CA THR A 51 13.47 2.34 -13.06
C THR A 51 12.15 1.61 -13.24
N ILE A 52 11.31 1.55 -12.20
CA ILE A 52 10.06 0.79 -12.17
C ILE A 52 10.28 -0.67 -12.60
N THR A 53 11.42 -1.25 -12.19
CA THR A 53 11.74 -2.67 -12.40
C THR A 53 11.44 -3.46 -11.13
N ASN A 54 11.28 -4.78 -11.23
CA ASN A 54 10.93 -5.64 -10.09
C ASN A 54 9.59 -5.26 -9.43
N HIS A 55 8.69 -4.58 -10.14
CA HIS A 55 7.37 -4.26 -9.60
C HIS A 55 6.39 -5.41 -9.88
N SER A 56 5.51 -5.64 -8.93
CA SER A 56 4.41 -6.59 -9.06
C SER A 56 3.19 -6.08 -8.31
N LEU A 57 2.03 -6.63 -8.69
CA LEU A 57 0.79 -6.41 -7.97
C LEU A 57 0.56 -7.58 -7.04
N ILE A 58 0.35 -7.29 -5.76
CA ILE A 58 -0.09 -8.28 -4.79
C ILE A 58 -1.60 -8.19 -4.67
N LEU A 59 -2.27 -9.26 -5.08
CA LEU A 59 -3.71 -9.42 -4.95
C LEU A 59 -4.00 -10.23 -3.69
N SER A 60 -4.79 -9.68 -2.77
CA SER A 60 -5.22 -10.36 -1.55
C SER A 60 -6.69 -10.75 -1.63
N HIS A 61 -6.95 -12.06 -1.55
CA HIS A 61 -8.29 -12.64 -1.48
C HIS A 61 -8.80 -12.67 -0.03
N TRP A 62 -10.12 -12.60 0.16
CA TRP A 62 -10.74 -12.60 1.49
C TRP A 62 -10.50 -13.90 2.28
N GLU A 63 -10.20 -15.01 1.60
CA GLU A 63 -9.80 -16.29 2.23
C GLU A 63 -8.31 -16.33 2.65
N GLY A 64 -7.62 -15.19 2.63
CA GLY A 64 -6.21 -15.10 3.04
C GLY A 64 -5.21 -15.64 2.00
N HIS A 65 -5.62 -15.76 0.74
CA HIS A 65 -4.74 -16.14 -0.36
C HIS A 65 -4.12 -14.91 -1.03
N PHE A 66 -2.82 -14.99 -1.32
CA PHE A 66 -2.08 -13.93 -2.00
C PHE A 66 -1.65 -14.40 -3.38
N PHE A 67 -1.78 -13.52 -4.37
CA PHE A 67 -1.31 -13.74 -5.72
C PHE A 67 -0.38 -12.59 -6.12
N SER A 68 0.72 -12.93 -6.78
CA SER A 68 1.60 -11.96 -7.40
C SER A 68 1.32 -11.91 -8.89
N VAL A 69 1.14 -10.71 -9.44
CA VAL A 69 1.11 -10.46 -10.87
C VAL A 69 2.33 -9.66 -11.24
N ASP A 70 3.13 -10.17 -12.17
CA ASP A 70 4.25 -9.41 -12.74
C ASP A 70 3.72 -8.16 -13.45
N TYR A 71 4.20 -6.99 -13.04
CA TYR A 71 3.76 -5.70 -13.57
C TYR A 71 4.19 -5.48 -15.02
N ASP A 72 5.22 -6.18 -15.50
CA ASP A 72 5.73 -6.02 -16.86
C ASP A 72 5.00 -6.94 -17.84
N LEU A 73 4.62 -8.13 -17.35
CA LEU A 73 4.10 -9.18 -18.21
C LEU A 73 2.58 -9.28 -18.17
N PHE A 74 1.91 -8.93 -17.06
CA PHE A 74 0.46 -9.12 -16.84
C PHE A 74 -0.09 -10.53 -17.13
N GLU A 75 0.78 -11.50 -17.44
CA GLU A 75 0.41 -12.82 -17.93
C GLU A 75 0.44 -13.90 -16.84
N THR A 76 1.22 -13.70 -15.78
CA THR A 76 1.49 -14.75 -14.79
C THR A 76 0.99 -14.36 -13.42
N THR A 77 -0.10 -14.99 -12.98
CA THR A 77 -0.49 -15.04 -11.58
C THR A 77 0.24 -16.18 -10.88
N GLN A 78 1.09 -15.84 -9.92
CA GLN A 78 1.70 -16.84 -9.03
C GLN A 78 1.03 -16.75 -7.66
N ARG A 79 0.41 -17.84 -7.21
CA ARG A 79 -0.01 -17.97 -5.81
C ARG A 79 1.21 -17.92 -4.89
N LEU A 80 1.20 -17.01 -3.93
CA LEU A 80 2.26 -16.86 -2.96
C LEU A 80 1.95 -17.73 -1.73
N ASN A 81 2.92 -18.57 -1.36
CA ASN A 81 2.86 -19.35 -0.14
C ASN A 81 3.35 -18.49 1.02
N HIS A 82 2.43 -17.97 1.82
CA HIS A 82 2.81 -17.23 3.02
C HIS A 82 3.23 -18.20 4.15
N PRO A 83 4.20 -17.82 5.00
CA PRO A 83 4.78 -18.72 6.00
C PRO A 83 3.88 -18.98 7.22
N PHE A 84 2.72 -18.32 7.30
CA PHE A 84 1.87 -18.35 8.49
C PHE A 84 0.87 -19.51 8.55
N GLY A 85 0.91 -20.42 7.57
CA GLY A 85 0.11 -21.65 7.50
C GLY A 85 -1.37 -21.44 7.16
N GLU A 86 -2.05 -22.50 6.73
CA GLU A 86 -3.47 -22.48 6.32
C GLU A 86 -4.46 -22.26 7.48
N GLN A 87 -3.99 -22.35 8.73
CA GLN A 87 -4.82 -22.16 9.93
C GLN A 87 -5.27 -20.70 10.13
N ARG A 88 -4.59 -19.73 9.49
CA ARG A 88 -4.91 -18.31 9.60
C ARG A 88 -5.77 -17.88 8.42
N LYS A 89 -7.08 -17.99 8.61
CA LYS A 89 -8.08 -17.93 7.54
C LYS A 89 -8.27 -16.53 6.93
N THR A 90 -7.79 -15.47 7.58
CA THR A 90 -7.95 -14.10 7.09
C THR A 90 -6.71 -13.26 7.42
N LEU A 91 -5.85 -13.01 6.42
CA LEU A 91 -4.73 -12.08 6.51
C LEU A 91 -5.05 -10.84 5.67
N GLN A 92 -4.90 -9.65 6.27
CA GLN A 92 -5.10 -8.37 5.58
C GLN A 92 -3.76 -7.63 5.47
N ILE A 93 -3.54 -6.95 4.34
CA ILE A 93 -2.35 -6.13 4.12
C ILE A 93 -2.58 -4.76 4.76
N LEU A 94 -1.76 -4.42 5.77
CA LEU A 94 -1.73 -3.12 6.41
C LEU A 94 -0.99 -2.08 5.56
N GLY A 95 -0.03 -2.53 4.76
CA GLY A 95 0.75 -1.70 3.85
C GLY A 95 1.91 -2.48 3.21
N SER A 96 2.42 -1.92 2.11
CA SER A 96 3.57 -2.41 1.35
C SER A 96 4.62 -1.31 1.31
N CYS A 97 5.87 -1.64 1.65
CA CYS A 97 6.97 -0.68 1.60
C CYS A 97 8.29 -1.39 1.33
N ASN A 98 9.02 -0.98 0.28
CA ASN A 98 10.37 -1.46 -0.04
C ASN A 98 10.50 -3.00 -0.11
N GLY A 99 9.45 -3.68 -0.58
CA GLY A 99 9.37 -5.15 -0.65
C GLY A 99 9.08 -5.87 0.67
N LEU A 100 8.66 -5.13 1.69
CA LEU A 100 8.07 -5.69 2.90
C LEU A 100 6.55 -5.47 2.89
N LEU A 101 5.80 -6.52 3.21
CA LEU A 101 4.38 -6.47 3.50
C LEU A 101 4.16 -6.52 5.01
N ALA A 102 3.42 -5.56 5.53
CA ALA A 102 2.87 -5.64 6.88
C ALA A 102 1.48 -6.28 6.82
N LEU A 103 1.26 -7.32 7.60
CA LEU A 103 0.02 -8.10 7.61
C LEU A 103 -0.59 -8.12 9.02
N VAL A 104 -1.92 -8.23 9.08
CA VAL A 104 -2.66 -8.48 10.32
C VAL A 104 -3.58 -9.68 10.15
N ASP A 105 -3.72 -10.48 11.21
CA ASP A 105 -4.71 -11.57 11.28
C ASP A 105 -6.03 -11.14 11.96
N ASP A 106 -6.93 -12.10 12.14
CA ASP A 106 -8.21 -11.93 12.85
C ASP A 106 -8.06 -11.68 14.36
N LYS A 107 -6.91 -12.00 14.93
CA LYS A 107 -6.58 -11.86 16.36
C LYS A 107 -5.69 -10.65 16.64
N ASP A 108 -5.59 -9.71 15.69
CA ASP A 108 -4.69 -8.56 15.73
C ASP A 108 -3.19 -8.91 15.90
N GLY A 109 -2.80 -10.15 15.55
CA GLY A 109 -1.41 -10.53 15.37
C GLY A 109 -0.85 -9.80 14.15
N ILE A 110 0.33 -9.19 14.29
CA ILE A 110 0.97 -8.42 13.23
C ILE A 110 2.25 -9.11 12.76
N PHE A 111 2.44 -9.14 11.44
CA PHE A 111 3.56 -9.82 10.80
C PHE A 111 4.19 -8.91 9.76
N LEU A 112 5.51 -9.04 9.62
CA LEU A 112 6.22 -8.58 8.44
C LEU A 112 6.57 -9.78 7.58
N TRP A 113 6.42 -9.62 6.27
CA TRP A 113 6.72 -10.66 5.30
C TRP A 113 7.41 -10.05 4.10
N ASN A 114 8.52 -10.66 3.68
CA ASN A 114 9.13 -10.43 2.38
C ASN A 114 8.83 -11.65 1.48
N PRO A 115 7.82 -11.55 0.59
CA PRO A 115 7.51 -12.59 -0.40
C PRO A 115 8.72 -13.08 -1.21
N SER A 116 9.58 -12.17 -1.63
CA SER A 116 10.70 -12.45 -2.55
C SER A 116 11.76 -13.32 -1.86
N THR A 117 12.12 -13.01 -0.61
CA THR A 117 13.09 -13.79 0.20
C THR A 117 12.44 -14.92 0.99
N ARG A 118 11.09 -14.97 1.02
CA ARG A 118 10.26 -15.90 1.82
C ARG A 118 10.54 -15.82 3.32
N LYS A 119 11.11 -14.72 3.79
CA LYS A 119 11.36 -14.47 5.21
C LYS A 119 10.18 -13.75 5.82
N SER A 120 9.90 -14.05 7.09
CA SER A 120 8.86 -13.38 7.85
C SER A 120 9.28 -13.18 9.29
N GLN A 121 8.66 -12.22 9.94
CA GLN A 121 8.87 -11.89 11.34
C GLN A 121 7.51 -11.63 11.99
N VAL A 122 7.27 -12.28 13.12
CA VAL A 122 6.13 -11.98 13.99
C VAL A 122 6.52 -10.75 14.82
N LEU A 123 5.66 -9.74 14.85
CA LEU A 123 5.90 -8.58 15.71
C LEU A 123 5.53 -8.91 17.15
N PRO A 124 6.25 -8.37 18.15
CA PRO A 124 5.92 -8.59 19.55
C PRO A 124 4.49 -8.14 19.83
N PHE A 125 3.80 -8.95 20.64
CA PHE A 125 2.45 -8.63 21.09
C PHE A 125 2.45 -7.27 21.78
N ASN A 126 1.44 -6.47 21.47
CA ASN A 126 1.30 -5.13 22.00
C ASN A 126 0.00 -5.07 22.79
N GLU A 127 0.11 -5.09 24.11
CA GLU A 127 -1.01 -4.84 25.01
C GLU A 127 -1.57 -3.47 24.73
N ILE A 128 -2.85 -3.43 24.38
CA ILE A 128 -3.61 -2.19 24.27
C ILE A 128 -4.22 -1.92 25.64
N GLY A 129 -4.24 -0.66 26.08
CA GLY A 129 -4.93 -0.26 27.31
C GLY A 129 -6.46 -0.43 27.29
N PHE A 130 -7.03 -1.04 26.24
CA PHE A 130 -8.45 -1.21 26.01
C PHE A 130 -8.77 -2.68 25.74
N SER A 131 -9.75 -3.23 26.43
CA SER A 131 -10.15 -4.63 26.25
C SER A 131 -10.85 -4.88 24.91
N PHE A 132 -11.55 -3.87 24.37
CA PHE A 132 -12.28 -3.95 23.09
C PHE A 132 -12.28 -2.57 22.41
N PRO A 133 -11.27 -2.24 21.58
CA PRO A 133 -11.26 -0.98 20.87
C PRO A 133 -12.42 -0.95 19.84
N SER A 134 -13.10 0.20 19.76
CA SER A 134 -14.15 0.47 18.78
C SER A 134 -13.58 0.61 17.37
N SER A 135 -12.36 1.16 17.25
CA SER A 135 -11.66 1.38 15.99
C SER A 135 -10.16 1.13 16.12
N THR A 136 -9.55 0.59 15.06
CA THR A 136 -8.10 0.39 14.98
C THR A 136 -7.57 0.74 13.60
N TYR A 137 -6.69 1.73 13.55
CA TYR A 137 -6.08 2.23 12.32
C TYR A 137 -4.60 1.83 12.32
N TYR A 138 -4.12 1.38 11.17
CA TYR A 138 -2.73 0.96 10.99
C TYR A 138 -2.07 1.74 9.85
N GLY A 139 -0.76 1.86 9.87
CA GLY A 139 0.02 2.28 8.70
C GLY A 139 1.45 1.77 8.78
N PHE A 140 2.04 1.46 7.65
CA PHE A 140 3.38 0.88 7.57
C PHE A 140 4.23 1.63 6.54
N GLY A 141 5.44 2.00 6.92
CA GLY A 141 6.35 2.72 6.05
C GLY A 141 7.78 2.70 6.52
N TYR A 142 8.66 3.23 5.68
CA TYR A 142 10.10 3.35 5.94
C TYR A 142 10.47 4.80 6.12
N ASP A 143 11.15 5.10 7.21
CA ASP A 143 11.74 6.40 7.49
C ASP A 143 13.21 6.41 7.00
N PRO A 144 13.53 7.11 5.90
CA PRO A 144 14.88 7.19 5.37
C PRO A 144 15.83 7.98 6.28
N ILE A 145 15.32 8.85 7.17
CA ILE A 145 16.14 9.66 8.07
C ILE A 145 16.70 8.78 9.18
N SER A 146 15.81 8.02 9.85
CA SER A 146 16.26 7.08 10.88
C SER A 146 16.74 5.76 10.29
N ASP A 147 16.53 5.46 9.00
CA ASP A 147 16.83 4.18 8.33
C ASP A 147 16.12 3.01 9.02
N ASP A 148 14.82 3.19 9.27
CA ASP A 148 14.01 2.24 10.04
C ASP A 148 12.62 2.06 9.42
N TYR A 149 12.10 0.85 9.54
CA TYR A 149 10.71 0.56 9.20
C TYR A 149 9.84 0.78 10.42
N LYS A 150 8.80 1.58 10.24
CA LYS A 150 7.87 1.95 11.30
C LYS A 150 6.48 1.44 10.99
N LEU A 151 5.81 0.92 12.01
CA LEU A 151 4.40 0.56 11.95
C LEU A 151 3.63 1.36 12.99
N VAL A 152 2.68 2.16 12.56
CA VAL A 152 1.81 2.96 13.41
C VAL A 152 0.53 2.18 13.66
N ARG A 153 0.12 2.12 14.93
CA ARG A 153 -1.18 1.60 15.36
C ARG A 153 -1.87 2.67 16.20
N MET A 154 -3.08 3.03 15.82
CA MET A 154 -3.92 3.98 16.54
C MET A 154 -5.23 3.29 16.88
N VAL A 155 -5.60 3.26 18.15
CA VAL A 155 -6.83 2.65 18.64
C VAL A 155 -7.71 3.70 19.27
N GLN A 156 -9.03 3.57 19.12
CA GLN A 156 -9.98 4.36 19.91
C GLN A 156 -11.04 3.47 20.54
N SER A 157 -11.41 3.83 21.77
CA SER A 157 -12.60 3.34 22.45
C SER A 157 -13.58 4.50 22.55
N HIS A 158 -14.77 4.33 21.99
CA HIS A 158 -15.80 5.35 22.03
C HIS A 158 -16.62 5.21 23.31
N GLY A 159 -16.98 6.35 23.90
CA GLY A 159 -17.91 6.41 25.03
C GLY A 159 -19.34 6.10 24.61
N ASN A 160 -20.24 5.96 25.58
CA ASN A 160 -21.66 5.83 25.29
C ASN A 160 -22.14 7.04 24.47
N ASN A 161 -22.90 6.79 23.41
CA ASN A 161 -23.40 7.78 22.44
C ASN A 161 -22.33 8.46 21.56
N ASP A 162 -21.10 7.94 21.48
CA ASP A 162 -20.01 8.47 20.65
C ASP A 162 -19.65 9.95 20.95
N GLU A 163 -20.01 10.50 22.11
CA GLU A 163 -19.74 11.91 22.44
C GLU A 163 -18.28 12.20 22.80
N TYR A 164 -17.57 11.19 23.28
CA TYR A 164 -16.15 11.25 23.61
C TYR A 164 -15.45 9.95 23.22
N PHE A 165 -14.13 9.99 23.11
CA PHE A 165 -13.31 8.81 22.87
C PHE A 165 -12.04 8.85 23.70
N HIS A 166 -11.53 7.67 24.05
CA HIS A 166 -10.16 7.50 24.50
C HIS A 166 -9.34 6.99 23.33
N SER A 167 -8.14 7.54 23.14
CA SER A 167 -7.24 7.08 22.09
C SER A 167 -5.91 6.64 22.66
N GLU A 168 -5.26 5.74 21.94
CA GLU A 168 -3.88 5.38 22.16
C GLU A 168 -3.21 5.19 20.80
N ALA A 169 -2.06 5.83 20.63
CA ALA A 169 -1.25 5.69 19.43
C ALA A 169 0.13 5.15 19.81
N LYS A 170 0.59 4.16 19.05
CA LYS A 170 1.90 3.53 19.22
C LYS A 170 2.61 3.39 17.89
N VAL A 171 3.93 3.51 17.94
CA VAL A 171 4.82 3.28 16.80
C VAL A 171 5.72 2.11 17.15
N TYR A 172 5.72 1.10 16.29
CA TYR A 172 6.69 0.02 16.30
C TYR A 172 7.90 0.42 15.46
N SER A 173 9.10 0.13 15.95
CA SER A 173 10.35 0.27 15.22
C SER A 173 10.92 -1.11 14.92
N LEU A 174 11.17 -1.42 13.64
CA LEU A 174 11.74 -2.70 13.23
C LEU A 174 13.17 -2.87 13.74
N ARG A 175 13.96 -1.79 13.69
CA ARG A 175 15.35 -1.78 14.17
C ARG A 175 15.45 -2.14 15.66
N SER A 176 14.61 -1.54 16.49
CA SER A 176 14.63 -1.78 17.95
C SER A 176 13.74 -2.94 18.38
N ASN A 177 12.93 -3.48 17.47
CA ASN A 177 11.97 -4.56 17.71
C ASN A 177 11.05 -4.28 18.91
N CYS A 178 10.61 -3.02 19.06
CA CYS A 178 9.78 -2.62 20.18
C CYS A 178 8.71 -1.60 19.79
N TRP A 179 7.64 -1.57 20.60
CA TRP A 179 6.58 -0.59 20.52
C TRP A 179 6.83 0.55 21.48
N ARG A 180 6.59 1.79 21.03
CA ARG A 180 6.62 2.98 21.86
C ARG A 180 5.31 3.76 21.72
N ARG A 181 4.78 4.25 22.84
CA ARG A 181 3.62 5.15 22.86
C ARG A 181 4.02 6.53 22.33
N ILE A 182 3.16 7.11 21.49
CA ILE A 182 3.27 8.49 21.02
C ILE A 182 2.09 9.31 21.56
N LYS A 183 2.05 10.61 21.22
CA LYS A 183 0.94 11.48 21.63
C LYS A 183 -0.39 10.91 21.16
N ASP A 184 -1.38 10.98 22.03
CA ASP A 184 -2.74 10.57 21.74
C ASP A 184 -3.32 11.42 20.59
N VAL A 185 -4.19 10.82 19.78
CA VAL A 185 -4.75 11.47 18.60
C VAL A 185 -5.97 12.30 18.96
N CYS A 186 -6.08 13.48 18.36
CA CYS A 186 -7.16 14.45 18.57
C CYS A 186 -8.16 14.50 17.38
N PHE A 187 -8.33 13.39 16.68
CA PHE A 187 -9.30 13.20 15.62
C PHE A 187 -10.07 11.91 15.87
N TYR A 188 -11.23 11.75 15.24
CA TYR A 188 -12.18 10.67 15.46
C TYR A 188 -12.14 9.63 14.34
N HIS A 189 -12.21 8.36 14.73
CA HIS A 189 -12.26 7.21 13.83
C HIS A 189 -13.69 6.63 13.80
N LYS A 190 -14.39 6.73 12.66
CA LYS A 190 -15.73 6.14 12.51
C LYS A 190 -15.74 4.68 12.10
N PHE A 191 -14.67 4.22 11.48
CA PHE A 191 -14.58 2.87 10.95
C PHE A 191 -13.88 1.95 11.95
N SER A 192 -14.30 0.68 11.99
CA SER A 192 -13.72 -0.31 12.90
C SER A 192 -12.26 -0.59 12.56
N ARG A 193 -11.90 -0.57 11.27
CA ARG A 193 -10.54 -0.83 10.81
C ARG A 193 -10.23 -0.01 9.55
N GLU A 194 -9.08 0.65 9.54
CA GLU A 194 -8.57 1.40 8.38
C GLU A 194 -7.05 1.24 8.22
N PHE A 195 -6.60 1.32 6.97
CA PHE A 195 -5.20 1.12 6.59
C PHE A 195 -4.67 2.34 5.85
N GLY A 196 -3.67 2.97 6.45
CA GLY A 196 -3.00 4.13 5.91
C GLY A 196 -2.09 3.76 4.75
N PHE A 197 -1.83 4.74 3.90
CA PHE A 197 -0.92 4.61 2.77
C PHE A 197 0.30 5.52 2.99
N LEU A 198 1.43 5.12 2.42
CA LEU A 198 2.68 5.88 2.50
C LEU A 198 2.80 6.79 1.28
N ALA A 199 2.97 8.09 1.49
CA ALA A 199 3.34 9.05 0.47
C ALA A 199 4.26 10.12 1.08
N ASN A 200 5.27 10.58 0.33
CA ASN A 200 6.18 11.65 0.76
C ASN A 200 6.71 11.51 2.22
N ASN A 201 7.20 10.31 2.59
CA ASN A 201 7.70 9.98 3.93
C ASN A 201 6.69 10.16 5.10
N ALA A 202 5.40 10.19 4.79
CA ALA A 202 4.34 10.26 5.79
C ALA A 202 3.29 9.19 5.53
N LEU A 203 2.66 8.71 6.60
CA LEU A 203 1.52 7.81 6.52
C LEU A 203 0.23 8.62 6.57
N HIS A 204 -0.73 8.28 5.71
CA HIS A 204 -1.95 9.07 5.56
C HIS A 204 -3.21 8.26 5.79
N TRP A 205 -4.21 8.89 6.42
CA TRP A 205 -5.53 8.32 6.67
C TRP A 205 -6.62 9.37 6.44
N MET A 206 -7.82 8.88 6.10
CA MET A 206 -9.02 9.69 6.20
C MET A 206 -9.63 9.54 7.59
N VAL A 207 -9.84 10.67 8.27
CA VAL A 207 -10.34 10.74 9.64
C VAL A 207 -11.44 11.79 9.76
N PHE A 208 -12.12 11.85 10.89
CA PHE A 208 -13.13 12.88 11.17
C PHE A 208 -12.58 13.82 12.25
N LYS A 209 -12.82 15.14 12.18
CA LYS A 209 -12.37 16.04 13.26
C LYS A 209 -13.02 15.71 14.60
N THR A 210 -14.32 15.44 14.58
CA THR A 210 -15.13 15.13 15.76
C THR A 210 -16.14 14.02 15.45
N PRO A 211 -16.76 13.41 16.47
CA PRO A 211 -17.81 12.40 16.24
C PRO A 211 -18.97 12.92 15.39
N GLN A 212 -19.34 14.19 15.54
CA GLN A 212 -20.42 14.84 14.82
C GLN A 212 -20.02 15.31 13.41
N SER A 213 -18.72 15.28 13.08
CA SER A 213 -18.23 15.69 11.76
C SER A 213 -18.80 14.79 10.67
N ARG A 214 -19.38 15.40 9.64
CA ARG A 214 -19.91 14.67 8.47
C ARG A 214 -18.84 14.42 7.41
N ASN A 215 -17.90 15.34 7.29
CA ASN A 215 -16.84 15.29 6.28
C ASN A 215 -15.59 14.65 6.86
N GLN A 216 -14.88 13.90 6.02
CA GLN A 216 -13.57 13.37 6.34
C GLN A 216 -12.49 14.40 6.00
N GLU A 217 -11.37 14.32 6.71
CA GLU A 217 -10.17 15.10 6.50
C GLU A 217 -8.98 14.17 6.33
N LEU A 218 -8.02 14.61 5.50
CA LEU A 218 -6.78 13.88 5.30
C LEU A 218 -5.80 14.27 6.41
N VAL A 219 -5.35 13.27 7.18
CA VAL A 219 -4.28 13.46 8.16
C VAL A 219 -3.05 12.68 7.71
N GLY A 220 -1.88 13.32 7.77
CA GLY A 220 -0.57 12.71 7.56
C GLY A 220 0.21 12.62 8.87
N PHE A 221 0.87 11.50 9.11
CA PHE A 221 1.85 11.29 10.18
C PHE A 221 3.24 11.23 9.56
N ASP A 222 4.04 12.25 9.80
CA ASP A 222 5.40 12.35 9.31
C ASP A 222 6.30 11.33 10.03
N LEU A 223 6.89 10.38 9.30
CA LEU A 223 7.62 9.27 9.93
C LEU A 223 8.93 9.72 10.60
N GLY A 224 9.53 10.82 10.16
CA GLY A 224 10.79 11.33 10.71
C GLY A 224 10.56 12.14 11.99
N SER A 225 9.65 13.10 11.95
CA SER A 225 9.31 13.98 13.09
C SER A 225 8.29 13.36 14.05
N GLU A 226 7.55 12.34 13.63
CA GLU A 226 6.47 11.69 14.38
C GLU A 226 5.34 12.65 14.78
N GLU A 227 4.99 13.56 13.87
CA GLU A 227 3.94 14.55 14.05
C GLU A 227 2.78 14.36 13.08
N PHE A 228 1.56 14.59 13.58
CA PHE A 228 0.35 14.62 12.76
C PHE A 228 0.12 15.99 12.16
N ARG A 229 -0.25 16.03 10.89
CA ARG A 229 -0.56 17.25 10.13
C ARG A 229 -1.81 17.01 9.30
N PHE A 230 -2.76 17.95 9.31
CA PHE A 230 -3.89 17.89 8.40
C PHE A 230 -3.49 18.45 7.04
N LEU A 231 -3.99 17.82 5.98
CA LEU A 231 -3.80 18.26 4.61
C LEU A 231 -5.15 18.63 4.02
N GLU A 232 -5.19 19.76 3.33
CA GLU A 232 -6.40 20.22 2.67
C GLU A 232 -6.65 19.44 1.36
N LEU A 233 -7.91 19.08 1.16
CA LEU A 233 -8.41 18.47 -0.08
C LEU A 233 -8.74 19.55 -1.12
N PRO A 234 -8.80 19.21 -2.43
CA PRO A 234 -9.17 20.18 -3.47
C PRO A 234 -10.61 20.68 -3.28
N ASP A 235 -10.86 21.94 -3.63
CA ASP A 235 -12.20 22.55 -3.50
C ASP A 235 -13.22 21.88 -4.42
N GLY A 236 -14.46 21.78 -3.95
CA GLY A 236 -15.57 21.23 -4.73
C GLY A 236 -15.50 19.72 -4.98
N CYS A 237 -14.43 19.04 -4.56
CA CYS A 237 -14.30 17.60 -4.79
C CYS A 237 -15.42 16.86 -4.05
N LEU A 238 -15.63 17.12 -2.75
CA LEU A 238 -16.57 16.39 -1.89
C LEU A 238 -18.06 16.73 -2.07
N ASP A 239 -18.41 17.80 -2.81
CA ASP A 239 -19.76 18.39 -2.77
C ASP A 239 -20.83 17.57 -3.53
N LYS A 240 -20.42 16.71 -4.47
CA LYS A 240 -21.32 15.91 -5.31
C LYS A 240 -20.95 14.42 -5.36
N ILE A 241 -20.09 13.97 -4.44
CA ILE A 241 -19.48 12.65 -4.49
C ILE A 241 -20.47 11.53 -4.12
N LEU A 242 -20.48 10.47 -4.92
CA LEU A 242 -21.03 9.18 -4.52
C LEU A 242 -20.01 8.39 -3.70
N ARG A 243 -18.77 8.30 -4.19
CA ARG A 243 -17.64 7.66 -3.50
C ARG A 243 -16.33 8.35 -3.81
N PHE A 244 -15.40 8.35 -2.85
CA PHE A 244 -14.03 8.73 -3.10
C PHE A 244 -13.06 7.81 -2.39
N HIS A 245 -11.84 7.78 -2.92
CA HIS A 245 -10.72 7.08 -2.35
C HIS A 245 -9.49 7.96 -2.43
N ILE A 246 -8.58 7.79 -1.48
CA ILE A 246 -7.29 8.46 -1.49
C ILE A 246 -6.20 7.44 -1.21
N LYS A 247 -5.16 7.43 -2.05
CA LYS A 247 -4.04 6.50 -2.02
C LYS A 247 -2.78 7.17 -2.55
N ALA A 248 -1.65 6.50 -2.44
CA ALA A 248 -0.44 6.87 -3.15
C ALA A 248 -0.45 6.27 -4.56
N MET A 249 -0.05 7.04 -5.56
CA MET A 249 0.26 6.56 -6.90
C MET A 249 1.56 7.22 -7.36
N GLY A 250 2.58 6.42 -7.71
CA GLY A 250 3.87 6.97 -8.13
C GLY A 250 4.60 7.79 -7.05
N GLY A 251 4.25 7.60 -5.78
CA GLY A 251 4.79 8.37 -4.65
C GLY A 251 4.01 9.66 -4.32
N ASP A 252 3.15 10.12 -5.23
CA ASP A 252 2.27 11.28 -5.03
C ASP A 252 0.95 10.86 -4.35
N ILE A 253 0.32 11.80 -3.64
CA ILE A 253 -1.04 11.59 -3.11
C ILE A 253 -2.04 11.77 -4.24
N CYS A 254 -2.90 10.77 -4.40
CA CYS A 254 -3.90 10.69 -5.43
C CYS A 254 -5.30 10.53 -4.82
N LEU A 255 -6.22 11.42 -5.20
CA LEU A 255 -7.63 11.37 -4.81
C LEU A 255 -8.47 10.99 -6.03
N THR A 256 -9.26 9.93 -5.89
CA THR A 256 -10.23 9.51 -6.90
C THR A 256 -11.62 9.80 -6.42
N SER A 257 -12.39 10.55 -7.19
CA SER A 257 -13.78 10.88 -6.90
C SER A 257 -14.70 10.35 -7.99
N THR A 258 -15.73 9.62 -7.58
CA THR A 258 -16.78 9.12 -8.45
C THR A 258 -18.09 9.82 -8.14
N TYR A 259 -18.71 10.42 -9.15
CA TYR A 259 -19.98 11.11 -9.02
C TYR A 259 -20.85 10.94 -10.27
N ARG A 260 -22.13 11.30 -10.14
CA ARG A 260 -23.10 11.25 -11.25
C ARG A 260 -23.23 12.61 -11.89
N GLU A 261 -23.10 12.65 -13.22
CA GLU A 261 -23.33 13.84 -14.02
C GLU A 261 -24.39 13.53 -15.09
N THR A 262 -25.61 14.04 -14.89
CA THR A 262 -26.77 13.82 -15.78
C THR A 262 -27.04 12.32 -15.99
N ASN A 263 -26.53 11.76 -17.10
CA ASN A 263 -26.68 10.35 -17.50
C ASN A 263 -25.39 9.53 -17.42
N ASN A 264 -24.25 10.13 -17.03
CA ASN A 264 -22.96 9.47 -16.96
C ASN A 264 -22.47 9.35 -15.52
N PHE A 265 -21.60 8.36 -15.30
CA PHE A 265 -20.72 8.35 -14.14
C PHE A 265 -19.38 8.95 -14.54
N VAL A 266 -18.87 9.82 -13.69
CA VAL A 266 -17.58 10.47 -13.88
C VAL A 266 -16.62 9.98 -12.82
N VAL A 267 -15.44 9.56 -13.25
CA VAL A 267 -14.30 9.24 -12.40
C VAL A 267 -13.24 10.32 -12.64
N ASP A 268 -13.09 11.18 -11.64
CA ASP A 268 -12.05 12.19 -11.61
C ASP A 268 -10.89 11.70 -10.75
N VAL A 269 -9.66 11.89 -11.24
CA VAL A 269 -8.43 11.62 -10.49
C VAL A 269 -7.63 12.90 -10.33
N TRP A 270 -7.39 13.28 -9.09
CA TRP A 270 -6.62 14.44 -8.68
C TRP A 270 -5.29 14.00 -8.07
N ILE A 271 -4.22 14.72 -8.37
CA ILE A 271 -2.89 14.46 -7.81
C ILE A 271 -2.37 15.73 -7.13
N MET A 272 -1.80 15.58 -5.94
CA MET A 272 -1.11 16.65 -5.23
C MET A 272 0.35 16.70 -5.68
N LYS A 273 0.74 17.71 -6.47
CA LYS A 273 2.13 17.83 -6.97
C LYS A 273 3.12 18.33 -5.93
N GLU A 274 2.68 19.21 -5.05
CA GLU A 274 3.50 19.75 -3.97
C GLU A 274 2.88 19.33 -2.64
N TYR A 275 3.61 18.51 -1.90
CA TYR A 275 3.10 17.92 -0.67
C TYR A 275 2.64 18.98 0.34
N GLY A 276 1.40 18.86 0.80
CA GLY A 276 0.78 19.77 1.76
C GLY A 276 0.30 21.11 1.18
N VAL A 277 0.49 21.37 -0.12
CA VAL A 277 0.07 22.60 -0.77
C VAL A 277 -1.27 22.38 -1.48
N LYS A 278 -2.35 22.94 -0.94
CA LYS A 278 -3.71 22.81 -1.49
C LYS A 278 -3.81 23.22 -2.96
N GLN A 279 -3.14 24.30 -3.35
CA GLN A 279 -3.19 24.84 -4.71
C GLN A 279 -2.46 23.95 -5.73
N SER A 280 -1.67 22.97 -5.28
CA SER A 280 -0.94 22.04 -6.15
C SER A 280 -1.78 20.84 -6.60
N TRP A 281 -2.99 20.68 -6.05
CA TRP A 281 -3.92 19.69 -6.55
C TRP A 281 -4.34 20.05 -7.97
N PHE A 282 -4.10 19.13 -8.90
CA PHE A 282 -4.59 19.26 -10.26
C PHE A 282 -5.30 17.97 -10.68
N LYS A 283 -6.29 18.10 -11.55
CA LYS A 283 -7.01 16.96 -12.10
C LYS A 283 -6.18 16.36 -13.23
N LEU A 284 -5.72 15.12 -13.03
CA LEU A 284 -4.98 14.37 -14.06
C LEU A 284 -5.94 13.69 -15.04
N ILE A 285 -7.00 13.05 -14.53
CA ILE A 285 -7.93 12.24 -15.33
C ILE A 285 -9.36 12.68 -15.05
N SER A 286 -10.18 12.70 -16.09
CA SER A 286 -11.63 12.87 -16.04
C SER A 286 -12.27 11.90 -17.04
N TRP A 287 -12.58 10.70 -16.59
CA TRP A 287 -13.19 9.67 -17.43
C TRP A 287 -14.71 9.66 -17.23
N LYS A 288 -15.47 9.72 -18.33
CA LYS A 288 -16.94 9.61 -18.34
C LYS A 288 -17.35 8.29 -18.95
N GLU A 289 -18.11 7.49 -18.22
CA GLU A 289 -18.63 6.21 -18.72
C GLU A 289 -20.14 6.31 -19.02
N PRO A 290 -20.57 6.03 -20.27
CA PRO A 290 -21.98 6.18 -20.70
C PRO A 290 -22.88 4.99 -20.31
N TYR A 291 -22.34 3.85 -19.86
CA TYR A 291 -23.14 2.66 -19.55
C TYR A 291 -23.39 2.50 -18.05
N PHE A 292 -24.66 2.33 -17.70
CA PHE A 292 -25.22 2.10 -16.37
C PHE A 292 -24.30 1.27 -15.45
N MET A 293 -23.40 1.95 -14.75
CA MET A 293 -22.66 1.40 -13.64
C MET A 293 -23.59 1.46 -12.42
N PRO A 294 -24.02 0.33 -11.84
CA PRO A 294 -24.70 0.38 -10.54
C PRO A 294 -23.78 1.07 -9.53
N CYS A 295 -24.38 1.82 -8.59
CA CYS A 295 -23.79 2.83 -7.69
C CYS A 295 -22.70 2.34 -6.71
N SER A 296 -21.85 1.39 -7.11
CA SER A 296 -21.02 0.63 -6.20
C SER A 296 -19.65 0.20 -6.75
N ILE A 297 -19.15 0.88 -7.78
CA ILE A 297 -17.81 0.62 -8.33
C ILE A 297 -16.77 1.45 -7.58
N VAL A 298 -15.63 0.82 -7.33
CA VAL A 298 -14.43 1.43 -6.78
C VAL A 298 -13.41 1.47 -7.91
N ALA A 299 -13.14 2.66 -8.45
CA ALA A 299 -12.05 2.88 -9.38
C ALA A 299 -10.83 3.38 -8.61
N LEU A 300 -9.73 2.64 -8.64
CA LEU A 300 -8.50 2.98 -7.93
C LEU A 300 -7.34 3.03 -8.93
N PRO A 301 -6.70 4.18 -9.11
CA PRO A 301 -5.46 4.24 -9.87
C PRO A 301 -4.36 3.52 -9.07
N VAL A 302 -3.68 2.57 -9.73
CA VAL A 302 -2.71 1.67 -9.09
C VAL A 302 -1.28 2.10 -9.41
N ALA A 303 -0.97 2.32 -10.70
CA ALA A 303 0.37 2.66 -11.16
C ALA A 303 0.35 3.25 -12.58
N PHE A 304 1.40 3.98 -12.94
CA PHE A 304 1.67 4.43 -14.32
C PHE A 304 2.38 3.34 -15.12
N SER A 305 2.09 3.23 -16.42
CA SER A 305 2.89 2.45 -17.37
C SER A 305 4.36 2.84 -17.29
N LYS A 306 5.23 1.98 -17.83
CA LYS A 306 6.68 2.25 -17.86
C LYS A 306 7.03 3.54 -18.60
N ASP A 307 6.30 3.81 -19.68
CA ASP A 307 6.50 5.01 -20.50
C ASP A 307 5.80 6.24 -19.89
N GLY A 308 4.95 6.04 -18.87
CA GLY A 308 4.26 7.08 -18.12
C GLY A 308 3.09 7.73 -18.86
N ASP A 309 2.68 7.13 -19.98
CA ASP A 309 1.59 7.56 -20.85
C ASP A 309 0.25 6.92 -20.52
N GLU A 310 0.22 5.83 -19.77
CA GLU A 310 -1.01 5.15 -19.34
C GLU A 310 -1.07 4.99 -17.83
N VAL A 311 -2.30 4.87 -17.29
CA VAL A 311 -2.55 4.60 -15.87
C VAL A 311 -3.35 3.32 -15.74
N LEU A 312 -2.83 2.37 -14.95
CA LEU A 312 -3.54 1.16 -14.59
C LEU A 312 -4.55 1.46 -13.50
N PHE A 313 -5.82 1.16 -13.74
CA PHE A 313 -6.87 1.21 -12.75
C PHE A 313 -7.28 -0.19 -12.32
N PHE A 314 -7.52 -0.34 -11.02
CA PHE A 314 -8.32 -1.41 -10.48
C PHE A 314 -9.79 -0.98 -10.43
N ILE A 315 -10.66 -1.84 -10.96
CA ILE A 315 -12.11 -1.65 -10.98
C ILE A 315 -12.74 -2.73 -10.10
N GLY A 316 -13.11 -2.34 -8.89
CA GLY A 316 -13.74 -3.22 -7.91
C GLY A 316 -15.27 -3.13 -7.89
N TYR A 317 -15.96 -4.26 -7.88
CA TYR A 317 -17.43 -4.33 -7.83
C TYR A 317 -17.90 -4.77 -6.44
N LYS A 318 -17.82 -3.87 -5.44
CA LYS A 318 -18.21 -4.24 -4.06
C LYS A 318 -19.73 -4.10 -3.86
N TRP A 319 -20.39 -5.18 -3.39
CA TRP A 319 -21.73 -5.20 -2.72
C TRP A 319 -23.04 -5.42 -3.52
N PHE A 320 -23.05 -6.01 -4.72
CA PHE A 320 -24.33 -6.51 -5.28
C PHE A 320 -24.25 -7.89 -5.93
N ASN A 321 -25.07 -8.82 -5.43
CA ASN A 321 -25.26 -10.21 -5.88
C ASN A 321 -25.98 -10.35 -7.24
N TRP A 322 -26.10 -9.28 -8.03
CA TRP A 322 -26.66 -9.37 -9.38
C TRP A 322 -25.55 -9.68 -10.39
N GLY A 323 -25.13 -10.95 -10.42
CA GLY A 323 -24.42 -11.58 -11.55
C GLY A 323 -22.98 -11.13 -11.82
N ARG A 324 -22.03 -12.03 -11.52
CA ARG A 324 -20.75 -12.28 -12.22
C ARG A 324 -19.85 -11.09 -12.64
N ARG A 325 -19.90 -9.91 -12.01
CA ARG A 325 -18.86 -8.90 -12.26
C ARG A 325 -17.66 -9.17 -11.36
N ILE A 326 -16.55 -9.51 -12.01
CA ILE A 326 -15.27 -9.87 -11.41
C ILE A 326 -14.47 -8.58 -11.29
N ASP A 327 -13.80 -8.40 -10.16
CA ASP A 327 -12.83 -7.32 -10.01
C ASP A 327 -11.81 -7.39 -11.16
N SER A 328 -11.54 -6.26 -11.82
CA SER A 328 -10.76 -6.23 -13.05
C SER A 328 -9.75 -5.08 -13.06
N PHE A 329 -8.91 -5.08 -14.09
CA PHE A 329 -7.97 -4.01 -14.37
C PHE A 329 -8.27 -3.40 -15.74
N VAL A 330 -8.05 -2.09 -15.86
CA VAL A 330 -8.14 -1.36 -17.13
C VAL A 330 -6.97 -0.39 -17.26
N TRP A 331 -6.50 -0.18 -18.47
CA TRP A 331 -5.56 0.88 -18.81
C TRP A 331 -6.32 2.12 -19.26
N TYR A 332 -5.88 3.28 -18.79
CA TYR A 332 -6.33 4.58 -19.26
C TYR A 332 -5.14 5.29 -19.92
N ASP A 333 -5.23 5.52 -21.23
CA ASP A 333 -4.22 6.29 -21.98
C ASP A 333 -4.42 7.79 -21.71
N LEU A 334 -3.40 8.48 -21.20
CA LEU A 334 -3.45 9.90 -20.84
C LEU A 334 -3.53 10.82 -22.07
N GLY A 335 -3.01 10.39 -23.22
CA GLY A 335 -3.01 11.14 -24.46
C GLY A 335 -4.32 10.97 -25.23
N SER A 336 -4.71 9.74 -25.51
CA SER A 336 -5.93 9.42 -26.27
C SER A 336 -7.21 9.46 -25.42
N GLN A 337 -7.08 9.37 -24.10
CA GLN A 337 -8.19 9.28 -23.13
C GLN A 337 -9.09 8.05 -23.34
N VAL A 338 -8.53 7.00 -23.95
CA VAL A 338 -9.19 5.73 -24.19
C VAL A 338 -8.96 4.80 -23.00
N VAL A 339 -9.97 3.98 -22.71
CA VAL A 339 -9.91 2.92 -21.70
C VAL A 339 -9.89 1.57 -22.39
N GLU A 340 -8.92 0.74 -22.03
CA GLU A 340 -8.76 -0.62 -22.55
C GLU A 340 -8.71 -1.65 -21.41
N ASP A 341 -9.31 -2.82 -21.62
CA ASP A 341 -9.30 -3.89 -20.62
C ASP A 341 -7.89 -4.48 -20.45
N ALA A 342 -7.38 -4.50 -19.21
CA ALA A 342 -6.12 -5.15 -18.88
C ALA A 342 -6.39 -6.58 -18.40
N VAL A 343 -6.41 -7.53 -19.35
CA VAL A 343 -6.79 -8.93 -19.08
C VAL A 343 -5.67 -9.70 -18.40
N ILE A 344 -5.82 -9.99 -17.12
CA ILE A 344 -4.88 -10.80 -16.32
C ILE A 344 -5.47 -12.19 -16.09
N ARG A 345 -4.76 -13.24 -16.49
CA ARG A 345 -5.23 -14.63 -16.34
C ARG A 345 -5.00 -15.15 -14.92
N GLY A 346 -5.97 -15.90 -14.39
CA GLY A 346 -5.85 -16.60 -13.11
C GLY A 346 -5.99 -15.72 -11.87
N ILE A 347 -6.51 -14.50 -12.01
CA ILE A 347 -6.85 -13.65 -10.86
C ILE A 347 -8.11 -14.18 -10.15
N PRO A 348 -8.20 -14.02 -8.81
CA PRO A 348 -9.41 -14.33 -8.08
C PRO A 348 -10.58 -13.43 -8.52
N THR A 349 -11.82 -13.85 -8.22
CA THR A 349 -13.03 -13.10 -8.62
C THR A 349 -13.22 -11.79 -7.85
N SER A 350 -12.70 -11.71 -6.62
CA SER A 350 -12.65 -10.47 -5.86
C SER A 350 -11.40 -10.38 -5.01
N PHE A 351 -10.78 -9.21 -4.96
CA PHE A 351 -9.51 -9.00 -4.26
C PHE A 351 -9.27 -7.53 -3.95
N ASP A 352 -8.43 -7.28 -2.96
CA ASP A 352 -7.77 -5.98 -2.82
C ASP A 352 -6.39 -6.04 -3.51
N VAL A 353 -5.94 -4.90 -4.04
CA VAL A 353 -4.66 -4.78 -4.76
C VAL A 353 -3.69 -3.87 -4.01
N ASN A 354 -2.42 -4.26 -3.98
CA ASN A 354 -1.33 -3.43 -3.49
C ASN A 354 -0.16 -3.48 -4.48
N LEU A 355 0.43 -2.32 -4.77
CA LEU A 355 1.70 -2.24 -5.47
C LEU A 355 2.82 -2.75 -4.57
N TYR A 356 3.69 -3.58 -5.12
CA TYR A 356 4.81 -4.19 -4.42
C TYR A 356 6.04 -4.15 -5.31
N VAL A 357 7.20 -4.02 -4.69
CA VAL A 357 8.50 -4.10 -5.36
C VAL A 357 9.23 -5.29 -4.76
N ASP A 358 9.64 -6.26 -5.59
CA ASP A 358 10.48 -7.34 -5.12
C ASP A 358 11.77 -6.75 -4.53
N SER A 359 12.19 -7.24 -3.36
CA SER A 359 13.40 -6.72 -2.72
C SER A 359 14.16 -7.79 -1.94
N LEU A 360 15.46 -7.52 -1.75
CA LEU A 360 16.34 -8.29 -0.89
C LEU A 360 16.32 -7.79 0.56
N VAL A 361 15.40 -6.87 0.92
CA VAL A 361 15.36 -6.27 2.26
C VAL A 361 15.24 -7.37 3.31
N PRO A 362 16.19 -7.45 4.26
CA PRO A 362 16.20 -8.50 5.25
C PRO A 362 15.14 -8.27 6.32
N LEU A 363 14.55 -9.35 6.80
CA LEU A 363 13.82 -9.40 8.07
C LEU A 363 14.65 -10.18 9.08
N ASN A 364 14.68 -9.71 10.33
CA ASN A 364 15.42 -10.38 11.39
C ASN A 364 14.79 -11.75 11.62
N SER A 365 15.49 -12.82 11.21
CA SER A 365 15.01 -14.20 11.38
C SER A 365 15.14 -14.71 12.83
N ASN A 366 15.55 -13.85 13.76
CA ASN A 366 15.89 -14.25 15.13
C ASN A 366 14.72 -13.97 16.08
N ALA A 367 13.66 -14.75 15.93
CA ALA A 367 12.63 -14.90 16.95
C ALA A 367 12.11 -16.35 16.97
N GLN A 368 13.04 -17.29 17.15
CA GLN A 368 12.74 -18.62 17.68
C GLN A 368 13.87 -18.98 18.65
N GLN A 369 13.60 -18.78 19.94
CA GLN A 369 14.05 -19.64 21.03
C GLN A 369 13.00 -19.57 22.13
#